data_AF-A0A937K2E3-F1
#
_entry.id   AF-A0A937K2E3-F1
#
_cell.length_a   1.000
_cell.length_b   1.000
_cell.length_c   1.000
_cell.angle_alpha   90.00
_cell.angle_beta   90.00
_cell.angle_gamma   90.00
#
_symmetry.space_group_name_H-M   'P 1'
#
loop_
_entity.id
_entity.type
_entity.pdbx_description
1 polymer ?
#
loop_
_entity_poly.entity_id
_entity_poly.type
_entity_poly.pdbx_seq_one_letter_code
_entity_poly.pdbx_strand_id
1 'polypeptide(L)'
;MAGKLAATVGSNHTCAMCTGTTPHVGGPITQGEPNVLFNGKPVATIGSMCTCVGPPDMVVQGNPTVLVNGKPIACVGDMTAHGGVIVSGEANIIVGSSTPASPTAVMPIKKIPFPEITITNRLTGNSDEAIANQEKIKELAENNEGPPQIYNLQWIKEEKVVASSKVSKEVTLRASVNNIADGERVAFKVKKMAEDINSSSGEYEELVEVAGTVKDKMVEVVWEVDITNKAKKKSKIEPHNNDKFQRQYPDYVKL
;
A
#
# COMPACT_ATOMS: atom_id res chain seq x y z
N MET A 1 -5.77 -20.74 12.34
CA MET A 1 -4.66 -20.03 11.67
C MET A 1 -3.99 -19.17 12.73
N ALA A 2 -2.71 -19.39 13.01
CA ALA A 2 -1.98 -18.61 14.00
C ALA A 2 -1.39 -17.38 13.30
N GLY A 3 -1.84 -16.18 13.67
CA GLY A 3 -1.21 -14.94 13.21
C GLY A 3 0.07 -14.64 14.00
N LYS A 4 0.92 -13.77 13.45
CA LYS A 4 2.13 -13.28 14.12
C LYS A 4 1.80 -11.99 14.90
N LEU A 5 2.50 -11.73 15.99
CA LEU A 5 2.34 -10.47 16.73
C LEU A 5 2.92 -9.31 15.91
N ALA A 6 2.19 -8.19 15.82
CA ALA A 6 2.68 -6.99 15.16
C ALA A 6 3.83 -6.35 15.94
N ALA A 7 4.89 -5.93 15.25
CA ALA A 7 6.00 -5.21 15.84
C ALA A 7 5.76 -3.70 15.85
N THR A 8 6.27 -3.03 16.87
CA THR A 8 6.18 -1.56 17.05
C THR A 8 7.55 -1.00 17.41
N VAL A 9 7.69 0.32 17.42
CA VAL A 9 8.85 0.97 18.03
C VAL A 9 8.96 0.51 19.48
N GLY A 10 10.15 0.02 19.87
CA GLY A 10 10.42 -0.62 21.15
C GLY A 10 10.36 -2.15 21.14
N SER A 11 9.83 -2.78 20.08
CA SER A 11 9.99 -4.23 19.85
C SER A 11 11.47 -4.57 19.67
N ASN A 12 11.92 -5.66 20.27
CA ASN A 12 13.32 -6.10 20.21
C ASN A 12 13.54 -7.06 19.05
N HIS A 13 14.73 -6.97 18.47
CA HIS A 13 15.28 -8.00 17.60
C HIS A 13 16.50 -8.65 18.26
N THR A 14 16.84 -9.86 17.82
CA THR A 14 18.15 -10.48 18.06
C THR A 14 19.02 -10.28 16.84
N CYS A 15 20.33 -10.18 17.03
CA CYS A 15 21.30 -10.01 15.95
C CYS A 15 22.34 -11.11 16.04
N ALA A 16 22.50 -11.91 14.98
CA ALA A 16 23.48 -13.00 14.90
C ALA A 16 24.83 -12.55 14.29
N MET A 17 24.96 -11.26 13.97
CA MET A 17 26.13 -10.71 13.29
C MET A 17 27.29 -10.50 14.27
N CYS A 18 28.50 -10.43 13.73
CA CYS A 18 29.71 -10.11 14.48
C CYS A 18 30.56 -9.08 13.75
N THR A 19 31.30 -8.26 14.50
CA THR A 19 32.40 -7.43 13.98
C THR A 19 33.71 -7.91 14.59
N GLY A 20 34.52 -8.61 13.81
CA GLY A 20 35.68 -9.35 14.30
C GLY A 20 35.24 -10.42 15.31
N THR A 21 35.81 -10.35 16.51
CA THR A 21 35.47 -11.23 17.63
C THR A 21 34.35 -10.69 18.52
N THR A 22 33.85 -9.49 18.25
CA THR A 22 32.81 -8.86 19.07
C THR A 22 31.43 -9.21 18.52
N PRO A 23 30.61 -9.99 19.26
CA PRO A 23 29.25 -10.30 18.84
C PRO A 23 28.38 -9.04 18.90
N HIS A 24 27.52 -8.89 17.90
CA HIS A 24 26.46 -7.90 17.98
C HIS A 24 25.42 -8.35 19.00
N VAL A 25 24.68 -7.38 19.53
CA VAL A 25 23.52 -7.63 20.39
C VAL A 25 22.38 -6.81 19.82
N GLY A 26 21.30 -7.48 19.46
CA GLY A 26 20.10 -6.83 18.95
C GLY A 26 19.46 -5.95 20.03
N GLY A 27 18.64 -5.00 19.58
CA GLY A 27 18.00 -4.01 20.43
C GLY A 27 16.63 -3.60 19.88
N PRO A 28 16.05 -2.52 20.43
CA PRO A 28 14.71 -2.11 20.03
C PRO A 28 14.68 -1.54 18.61
N ILE A 29 13.54 -1.70 17.95
CA ILE A 29 13.16 -0.93 16.76
C ILE A 29 13.01 0.54 17.20
N THR A 30 13.75 1.44 16.57
CA THR A 30 13.81 2.87 16.92
C THR A 30 12.99 3.74 15.99
N GLN A 31 12.70 3.27 14.78
CA GLN A 31 11.94 4.02 13.79
C GLN A 31 10.86 3.15 13.18
N GLY A 32 9.63 3.62 13.22
CA GLY A 32 8.48 3.05 12.53
C GLY A 32 7.66 4.14 11.83
N GLU A 33 6.42 3.85 11.49
CA GLU A 33 5.51 4.78 10.83
C GLU A 33 4.75 5.62 11.88
N PRO A 34 5.07 6.93 12.04
CA PRO A 34 4.60 7.73 13.18
C PRO A 34 3.12 8.08 13.13
N ASN A 35 2.48 7.96 11.97
CA ASN A 35 1.06 8.26 11.77
C ASN A 35 0.13 7.08 12.09
N VAL A 36 0.66 5.87 12.29
CA VAL A 36 -0.12 4.69 12.65
C VAL A 36 0.44 4.13 13.95
N LEU A 37 -0.39 4.14 14.99
CA LEU A 37 0.02 3.79 16.35
C LEU A 37 -0.70 2.54 16.83
N PHE A 38 0.08 1.59 17.36
CA PHE A 38 -0.38 0.41 18.07
C PHE A 38 0.00 0.54 19.53
N ASN A 39 -1.00 0.54 20.43
CA ASN A 39 -0.82 0.84 21.86
C ASN A 39 -0.06 2.16 22.10
N GLY A 40 -0.30 3.18 21.27
CA GLY A 40 0.39 4.48 21.35
C GLY A 40 1.82 4.49 20.82
N LYS A 41 2.33 3.39 20.26
CA LYS A 41 3.67 3.30 19.68
C LYS A 41 3.60 3.23 18.14
N PRO A 42 4.50 3.91 17.42
CA PRO A 42 4.57 3.79 15.96
C PRO A 42 4.71 2.34 15.49
N VAL A 43 3.94 1.96 14.47
CA VAL A 43 3.99 0.61 13.90
C VAL A 43 5.29 0.41 13.13
N ALA A 44 5.93 -0.75 13.31
CA ALA A 44 7.10 -1.11 12.53
C ALA A 44 6.68 -1.72 11.19
N THR A 45 7.35 -1.30 10.12
CA THR A 45 7.21 -1.84 8.77
C THR A 45 8.56 -2.30 8.23
N ILE A 46 8.56 -2.93 7.07
CA ILE A 46 9.77 -3.06 6.26
C ILE A 46 10.49 -1.69 6.13
N GLY A 47 11.81 -1.69 6.33
CA GLY A 47 12.67 -0.50 6.34
C GLY A 47 12.76 0.20 7.69
N SER A 48 12.09 -0.29 8.73
CA SER A 48 12.21 0.22 10.10
C SER A 48 13.62 0.02 10.64
N MET A 49 14.17 1.03 11.32
CA MET A 49 15.52 0.99 11.89
C MET A 49 15.51 0.37 13.28
N CYS A 50 16.56 -0.38 13.61
CA CYS A 50 16.77 -1.01 14.91
C CYS A 50 18.13 -0.60 15.49
N THR A 51 18.19 -0.43 16.81
CA THR A 51 19.49 -0.30 17.50
C THR A 51 20.16 -1.65 17.62
N CYS A 52 21.45 -1.70 17.35
CA CYS A 52 22.27 -2.89 17.52
C CYS A 52 23.62 -2.50 18.16
N VAL A 53 24.24 -3.39 18.93
CA VAL A 53 25.62 -3.21 19.41
C VAL A 53 26.58 -3.45 18.25
N GLY A 54 26.68 -2.44 17.39
CA GLY A 54 27.30 -2.45 16.06
C GLY A 54 26.72 -1.30 15.23
N PRO A 55 26.83 -1.33 13.90
CA PRO A 55 26.03 -0.46 13.03
C PRO A 55 24.52 -0.67 13.27
N PRO A 56 23.67 0.36 13.06
CA PRO A 56 22.21 0.18 13.11
C PRO A 56 21.73 -0.89 12.13
N ASP A 57 20.77 -1.70 12.57
CA ASP A 57 20.17 -2.76 11.76
C ASP A 57 18.82 -2.26 11.17
N MET A 58 18.29 -2.99 10.20
CA MET A 58 17.06 -2.64 9.49
C MET A 58 16.16 -3.86 9.32
N VAL A 59 14.87 -3.69 9.55
CA VAL A 59 13.86 -4.71 9.26
C VAL A 59 13.72 -4.87 7.74
N VAL A 60 13.95 -6.07 7.23
CA VAL A 60 13.92 -6.35 5.78
C VAL A 60 12.76 -7.22 5.35
N GLN A 61 12.01 -7.77 6.31
CA GLN A 61 10.87 -8.63 6.08
C GLN A 61 9.60 -8.10 6.76
N GLY A 62 8.45 -8.43 6.18
CA GLY A 62 7.15 -8.04 6.71
C GLY A 62 6.00 -8.80 6.07
N ASN A 63 4.83 -8.79 6.71
CA ASN A 63 3.62 -9.40 6.19
C ASN A 63 2.92 -8.48 5.17
N PRO A 64 2.78 -8.89 3.89
CA PRO A 64 2.16 -8.08 2.84
C PRO A 64 0.63 -8.08 2.88
N THR A 65 -0.02 -8.88 3.74
CA THR A 65 -1.49 -8.84 3.87
C THR A 65 -1.99 -7.58 4.57
N VAL A 66 -1.11 -6.93 5.34
CA VAL A 66 -1.41 -5.69 6.06
C VAL A 66 -0.33 -4.67 5.73
N LEU A 67 -0.75 -3.56 5.12
CA LEU A 67 0.13 -2.54 4.59
C LEU A 67 -0.07 -1.24 5.37
N VAL A 68 1.02 -0.68 5.88
CA VAL A 68 1.04 0.60 6.60
C VAL A 68 1.86 1.57 5.77
N ASN A 69 1.26 2.67 5.32
CA ASN A 69 1.86 3.62 4.38
C ASN A 69 2.47 2.97 3.12
N GLY A 70 1.83 1.91 2.61
CA GLY A 70 2.32 1.18 1.44
C GLY A 70 3.51 0.24 1.72
N LYS A 71 3.83 0.00 2.99
CA LYS A 71 4.88 -0.94 3.38
C LYS A 71 4.28 -2.13 4.15
N PRO A 72 4.72 -3.36 3.86
CA PRO A 72 4.36 -4.53 4.66
C PRO A 72 4.68 -4.33 6.14
N ILE A 73 3.72 -4.70 7.00
CA ILE A 73 3.87 -4.60 8.45
C ILE A 73 4.90 -5.59 8.96
N ALA A 74 5.78 -5.17 9.86
CA ALA A 74 6.73 -6.06 10.51
C ALA A 74 6.07 -6.83 11.65
N CYS A 75 6.39 -8.11 11.78
CA CYS A 75 5.85 -9.02 12.77
C CYS A 75 6.97 -9.80 13.47
N VAL A 76 6.64 -10.41 14.61
CA VAL A 76 7.55 -11.36 15.29
C VAL A 76 7.93 -12.51 14.36
N GLY A 77 9.23 -12.79 14.29
CA GLY A 77 9.85 -13.77 13.41
C GLY A 77 10.30 -13.22 12.05
N ASP A 78 10.02 -11.96 11.74
CA ASP A 78 10.52 -11.34 10.50
C ASP A 78 12.00 -10.96 10.64
N MET A 79 12.76 -11.12 9.56
CA MET A 79 14.21 -10.95 9.54
C MET A 79 14.67 -9.49 9.39
N THR A 80 15.90 -9.24 9.85
CA THR A 80 16.63 -7.98 9.72
C THR A 80 17.86 -8.11 8.80
N ALA A 81 18.42 -7.00 8.35
CA ALA A 81 19.54 -6.95 7.38
C ALA A 81 20.82 -7.63 7.91
N HIS A 82 21.03 -7.61 9.23
CA HIS A 82 22.14 -8.30 9.87
C HIS A 82 21.93 -9.83 9.98
N GLY A 83 20.84 -10.37 9.43
CA GLY A 83 20.48 -11.79 9.57
C GLY A 83 19.86 -12.13 10.94
N GLY A 84 19.42 -11.11 11.67
CA GLY A 84 18.67 -11.23 12.92
C GLY A 84 17.17 -11.44 12.71
N VAL A 85 16.42 -11.54 13.82
CA VAL A 85 14.95 -11.70 13.80
C VAL A 85 14.28 -10.84 14.86
N ILE A 86 13.08 -10.34 14.57
CA ILE A 86 12.23 -9.65 15.54
C ILE A 86 11.69 -10.68 16.53
N VAL A 87 11.91 -10.48 17.83
CA VAL A 87 11.53 -11.45 18.88
C VAL A 87 10.40 -10.96 19.78
N SER A 88 10.03 -9.68 19.71
CA SER A 88 8.89 -9.16 20.48
C SER A 88 7.97 -8.27 19.65
N GLY A 89 6.70 -8.22 20.05
CA GLY A 89 5.63 -7.47 19.41
C GLY A 89 4.52 -7.18 20.42
N GLU A 90 3.49 -6.47 19.98
CA GLU A 90 2.33 -6.15 20.80
C GLU A 90 1.43 -7.39 20.95
N ALA A 91 1.32 -7.91 22.18
CA ALA A 91 0.64 -9.18 22.47
C ALA A 91 -0.86 -9.19 22.12
N ASN A 92 -1.49 -8.02 22.09
CA ASN A 92 -2.91 -7.85 21.77
C ASN A 92 -3.18 -7.60 20.27
N ILE A 93 -2.15 -7.53 19.42
CA ILE A 93 -2.30 -7.22 18.00
C ILE A 93 -1.70 -8.33 17.16
N ILE A 94 -2.58 -9.12 16.55
CA ILE A 94 -2.23 -10.31 15.79
C ILE A 94 -2.49 -10.04 14.31
N VAL A 95 -1.45 -10.21 13.48
CA VAL A 95 -1.52 -10.10 12.02
C VAL A 95 -1.73 -11.50 11.45
N GLY A 96 -2.91 -11.72 10.87
CA GLY A 96 -3.28 -12.96 10.21
C GLY A 96 -2.86 -13.02 8.74
N SER A 97 -2.72 -14.24 8.24
CA SER A 97 -2.63 -14.55 6.81
C SER A 97 -3.70 -15.56 6.42
N SER A 98 -4.22 -15.45 5.19
CA SER A 98 -5.16 -16.42 4.61
C SER A 98 -4.49 -17.74 4.21
N THR A 99 -3.15 -17.77 4.17
CA THR A 99 -2.33 -18.95 3.88
C THR A 99 -1.65 -19.49 5.15
N PRO A 100 -1.44 -20.82 5.26
CA PRO A 100 -0.77 -21.44 6.42
C PRO A 100 0.67 -20.98 6.62
N ALA A 101 1.39 -20.70 5.53
CA ALA A 101 2.63 -19.96 5.55
C ALA A 101 2.27 -18.47 5.43
N SER A 102 2.57 -17.66 6.45
CA SER A 102 2.39 -16.20 6.34
C SER A 102 3.29 -15.70 5.21
N PRO A 103 2.73 -15.12 4.14
CA PRO A 103 3.55 -14.56 3.08
C PRO A 103 4.42 -13.50 3.73
N THR A 104 5.71 -13.52 3.41
CA THR A 104 6.67 -12.56 3.96
C THR A 104 7.29 -11.85 2.76
N ALA A 105 6.92 -10.59 2.59
CA ALA A 105 7.57 -9.73 1.62
C ALA A 105 8.96 -9.37 2.14
N VAL A 106 9.92 -9.28 1.22
CA VAL A 106 11.31 -8.91 1.51
C VAL A 106 11.63 -7.63 0.74
N MET A 107 12.50 -6.79 1.30
CA MET A 107 13.04 -5.63 0.59
C MET A 107 13.77 -6.03 -0.69
N PRO A 108 13.78 -5.19 -1.74
CA PRO A 108 14.63 -5.42 -2.90
C PRO A 108 16.11 -5.46 -2.49
N ILE A 109 16.87 -6.41 -3.03
CA ILE A 109 18.30 -6.62 -2.72
C ILE A 109 19.11 -5.32 -2.72
N LYS A 110 18.92 -4.47 -3.74
CA LYS A 110 19.68 -3.21 -3.90
C LYS A 110 19.43 -2.20 -2.78
N LYS A 111 18.33 -2.33 -2.04
CA LYS A 111 17.94 -1.43 -0.94
C LYS A 111 18.26 -2.01 0.45
N ILE A 112 18.73 -3.26 0.53
CA ILE A 112 19.09 -3.87 1.82
C ILE A 112 20.51 -3.45 2.19
N PRO A 113 20.71 -2.79 3.35
CA PRO A 113 22.05 -2.42 3.82
C PRO A 113 22.74 -3.62 4.47
N PHE A 114 23.14 -4.61 3.66
CA PHE A 114 23.88 -5.76 4.19
C PHE A 114 25.25 -5.30 4.74
N PRO A 115 25.60 -5.62 5.99
CA PRO A 115 26.93 -5.34 6.52
C PRO A 115 28.00 -6.17 5.81
N GLU A 116 29.17 -5.59 5.60
CA GLU A 116 30.31 -6.34 5.04
C GLU A 116 30.85 -7.35 6.06
N ILE A 117 30.91 -8.61 5.66
CA ILE A 117 31.48 -9.68 6.47
C ILE A 117 32.98 -9.77 6.16
N THR A 118 33.81 -9.34 7.11
CA THR A 118 35.26 -9.37 6.97
C THR A 118 35.80 -10.81 6.98
N ILE A 119 36.99 -11.03 6.39
CA ILE A 119 37.66 -12.34 6.37
C ILE A 119 37.87 -12.89 7.80
N THR A 120 38.17 -12.01 8.77
CA THR A 120 38.31 -12.37 10.18
C THR A 120 37.05 -13.00 10.75
N ASN A 121 35.86 -12.45 10.43
CA ASN A 121 34.58 -13.00 10.87
C ASN A 121 34.41 -14.44 10.38
N ARG A 122 34.70 -14.68 9.09
CA ARG A 122 34.62 -16.00 8.45
C ARG A 122 35.59 -17.02 9.05
N LEU A 123 36.80 -16.58 9.42
CA LEU A 123 37.81 -17.46 10.02
C LEU A 123 37.49 -17.81 11.48
N THR A 124 36.80 -16.93 12.20
CA THR A 124 36.44 -17.16 13.61
C THR A 124 35.15 -17.98 13.80
N GLY A 125 34.37 -18.24 12.75
CA GLY A 125 33.11 -19.00 12.81
C GLY A 125 31.96 -18.29 13.53
N ASN A 126 32.19 -17.12 14.13
CA ASN A 126 31.20 -16.41 14.93
C ASN A 126 30.07 -15.76 14.10
N SER A 127 30.15 -15.78 12.77
CA SER A 127 29.18 -15.15 11.87
C SER A 127 28.42 -16.13 10.96
N ASP A 128 28.55 -17.44 11.18
CA ASP A 128 27.99 -18.46 10.27
C ASP A 128 26.46 -18.38 10.18
N GLU A 129 25.79 -18.14 11.31
CA GLU A 129 24.33 -17.95 11.35
C GLU A 129 23.89 -16.69 10.58
N ALA A 130 24.57 -15.56 10.78
CA ALA A 130 24.27 -14.33 10.07
C ALA A 130 24.48 -14.49 8.56
N ILE A 131 25.55 -15.18 8.13
CA ILE A 131 25.80 -15.46 6.71
C ILE A 131 24.65 -16.27 6.11
N ALA A 132 24.30 -17.40 6.74
CA ALA A 132 23.23 -18.26 6.25
C ALA A 132 21.89 -17.52 6.19
N ASN A 133 21.61 -16.66 7.16
CA ASN A 133 20.38 -15.86 7.19
C ASN A 133 20.38 -14.75 6.14
N GLN A 134 21.52 -14.11 5.86
CA GLN A 134 21.65 -13.12 4.78
C GLN A 134 21.52 -13.76 3.39
N GLU A 135 22.05 -14.96 3.19
CA GLU A 135 21.87 -15.73 1.95
C GLU A 135 20.40 -16.07 1.73
N LYS A 136 19.69 -16.53 2.77
CA LYS A 136 18.22 -16.73 2.70
C LYS A 136 17.49 -15.44 2.35
N ILE A 137 17.87 -14.30 2.93
CA ILE A 137 17.24 -13.00 2.61
C ILE A 137 17.46 -12.68 1.12
N LYS A 138 18.65 -12.92 0.57
CA LYS A 138 18.94 -12.69 -0.85
C LYS A 138 18.09 -13.60 -1.74
N GLU A 139 18.05 -14.89 -1.47
CA GLU A 139 17.22 -15.85 -2.21
C GLU A 139 15.72 -15.48 -2.14
N LEU A 140 15.23 -15.11 -0.96
CA LEU A 140 13.84 -14.70 -0.77
C LEU A 140 13.52 -13.36 -1.44
N ALA A 141 14.50 -12.47 -1.58
CA ALA A 141 14.34 -11.20 -2.28
C ALA A 141 14.35 -11.38 -3.80
N GLU A 142 15.15 -12.30 -4.34
CA GLU A 142 15.13 -12.69 -5.76
C GLU A 142 13.80 -13.33 -6.15
N ASN A 143 13.23 -14.15 -5.24
CA ASN A 143 11.96 -14.84 -5.46
C ASN A 143 10.72 -14.01 -5.07
N ASN A 144 10.87 -12.78 -4.55
CA ASN A 144 9.73 -11.97 -4.05
C ASN A 144 8.95 -11.19 -5.11
N GLU A 145 9.27 -11.36 -6.39
CA GLU A 145 8.49 -10.81 -7.52
C GLU A 145 7.17 -11.59 -7.70
N GLY A 146 6.38 -11.71 -6.62
CA GLY A 146 4.99 -12.16 -6.70
C GLY A 146 4.19 -11.30 -7.68
N PRO A 147 2.95 -11.69 -8.03
CA PRO A 147 2.20 -11.00 -9.08
C PRO A 147 2.06 -9.50 -8.78
N PRO A 148 2.07 -8.64 -9.81
CA PRO A 148 1.87 -7.20 -9.63
C PRO A 148 0.53 -6.93 -8.97
N GLN A 149 0.52 -6.07 -7.95
CA GLN A 149 -0.64 -5.76 -7.13
C GLN A 149 -0.83 -4.25 -6.97
N ILE A 150 -2.09 -3.82 -6.93
CA ILE A 150 -2.49 -2.44 -6.65
C ILE A 150 -3.42 -2.46 -5.45
N TYR A 151 -3.23 -1.54 -4.50
CA TYR A 151 -4.01 -1.47 -3.27
C TYR A 151 -4.12 -0.01 -2.77
N ASN A 152 -4.95 0.19 -1.73
CA ASN A 152 -5.19 1.51 -1.13
C ASN A 152 -5.54 2.59 -2.18
N LEU A 153 -6.52 2.27 -3.03
CA LEU A 153 -7.05 3.23 -4.00
C LEU A 153 -7.86 4.31 -3.26
N GLN A 154 -7.45 5.56 -3.43
CA GLN A 154 -7.98 6.74 -2.73
C GLN A 154 -8.41 7.81 -3.74
N TRP A 155 -9.57 8.43 -3.47
CA TRP A 155 -10.02 9.64 -4.12
C TRP A 155 -9.57 10.83 -3.27
N ILE A 156 -8.59 11.61 -3.74
CA ILE A 156 -7.94 12.66 -2.93
C ILE A 156 -8.60 14.02 -3.10
N LYS A 157 -9.02 14.36 -4.32
CA LYS A 157 -9.39 15.73 -4.65
C LYS A 157 -10.51 15.74 -5.69
N GLU A 158 -11.54 16.53 -5.43
CA GLU A 158 -12.55 16.94 -6.40
C GLU A 158 -12.61 18.47 -6.41
N GLU A 159 -11.84 19.12 -7.30
CA GLU A 159 -11.94 20.57 -7.49
C GLU A 159 -12.77 20.89 -8.73
N LYS A 160 -13.75 21.79 -8.58
CA LYS A 160 -14.50 22.35 -9.71
C LYS A 160 -13.67 23.50 -10.30
N VAL A 161 -13.16 23.31 -11.51
CA VAL A 161 -12.51 24.37 -12.28
C VAL A 161 -13.56 25.02 -13.17
N VAL A 162 -13.85 26.30 -12.92
CA VAL A 162 -14.78 27.09 -13.74
C VAL A 162 -13.95 27.97 -14.67
N ALA A 163 -13.79 27.53 -15.93
CA ALA A 163 -13.27 28.38 -17.00
C ALA A 163 -14.44 29.09 -17.70
N SER A 164 -14.17 30.23 -18.36
CA SER A 164 -15.16 31.14 -18.94
C SER A 164 -16.19 30.50 -19.91
N SER A 165 -15.92 29.29 -20.42
CA SER A 165 -16.79 28.53 -21.33
C SER A 165 -17.00 27.05 -20.96
N LYS A 166 -16.35 26.53 -19.91
CA LYS A 166 -16.35 25.10 -19.56
C LYS A 166 -16.23 24.90 -18.04
N VAL A 167 -17.08 24.05 -17.48
CA VAL A 167 -16.95 23.58 -16.09
C VAL A 167 -16.36 22.18 -16.14
N SER A 168 -15.20 21.98 -15.53
CA SER A 168 -14.56 20.66 -15.37
C SER A 168 -14.42 20.33 -13.89
N LYS A 169 -14.35 19.03 -13.60
CA LYS A 169 -13.98 18.46 -12.31
C LYS A 169 -12.62 17.81 -12.46
N GLU A 170 -11.63 18.28 -11.72
CA GLU A 170 -10.35 17.59 -11.61
C GLU A 170 -10.46 16.56 -10.48
N VAL A 171 -10.19 15.29 -10.82
CA VAL A 171 -10.25 14.17 -9.88
C VAL A 171 -8.88 13.54 -9.75
N THR A 172 -8.32 13.54 -8.54
CA THR A 172 -7.03 12.89 -8.26
C THR A 172 -7.25 11.52 -7.64
N LEU A 173 -6.84 10.48 -8.37
CA LEU A 173 -6.77 9.10 -7.93
C LEU A 173 -5.36 8.77 -7.47
N ARG A 174 -5.22 8.19 -6.28
CA ARG A 174 -3.94 7.65 -5.80
C ARG A 174 -4.11 6.20 -5.43
N ALA A 175 -3.19 5.35 -5.84
CA ALA A 175 -3.09 3.99 -5.36
C ALA A 175 -1.64 3.66 -5.01
N SER A 176 -1.45 2.71 -4.12
CA SER A 176 -0.15 2.12 -3.81
C SER A 176 0.02 0.85 -4.63
N VAL A 177 1.25 0.54 -5.02
CA VAL A 177 1.56 -0.66 -5.82
C VAL A 177 2.53 -1.57 -5.08
N ASN A 178 2.45 -2.86 -5.36
CA ASN A 178 3.39 -3.87 -4.91
C ASN A 178 3.84 -4.69 -6.13
N ASN A 179 5.12 -5.03 -6.21
CA ASN A 179 5.71 -5.78 -7.32
C ASN A 179 5.47 -5.13 -8.70
N ILE A 180 5.45 -3.80 -8.76
CA ILE A 180 5.44 -2.99 -9.98
C ILE A 180 6.59 -2.00 -9.85
N ALA A 181 7.53 -2.02 -10.79
CA ALA A 181 8.73 -1.18 -10.70
C ALA A 181 8.41 0.31 -10.94
N ASP A 182 9.19 1.19 -10.33
CA ASP A 182 9.10 2.62 -10.63
C ASP A 182 9.38 2.85 -12.13
N GLY A 183 8.56 3.68 -12.77
CA GLY A 183 8.58 3.88 -14.22
C GLY A 183 7.59 3.02 -15.01
N GLU A 184 7.03 1.96 -14.41
CA GLU A 184 5.98 1.17 -15.06
C GLU A 184 4.64 1.91 -15.08
N ARG A 185 3.80 1.57 -16.07
CA ARG A 185 2.49 2.18 -16.28
C ARG A 185 1.40 1.32 -15.66
N VAL A 186 0.56 1.94 -14.84
CA VAL A 186 -0.63 1.31 -14.24
C VAL A 186 -1.87 1.98 -14.79
N ALA A 187 -2.82 1.19 -15.29
CA ALA A 187 -4.09 1.66 -15.82
C ALA A 187 -5.26 1.26 -14.91
N PHE A 188 -6.15 2.21 -14.64
CA PHE A 188 -7.37 2.07 -13.87
C PHE A 188 -8.57 2.14 -14.81
N LYS A 189 -9.49 1.19 -14.70
CA LYS A 189 -10.79 1.24 -15.38
C LYS A 189 -11.83 1.78 -14.40
N VAL A 190 -12.25 3.02 -14.60
CA VAL A 190 -13.21 3.71 -13.76
C VAL A 190 -14.58 3.66 -14.42
N LYS A 191 -15.61 3.25 -13.67
CA LYS A 191 -17.01 3.28 -14.13
C LYS A 191 -17.62 4.65 -13.81
N LYS A 192 -18.07 5.38 -14.83
CA LYS A 192 -18.85 6.62 -14.68
C LYS A 192 -20.35 6.32 -14.76
N MET A 193 -21.19 7.04 -14.00
CA MET A 193 -22.64 6.98 -14.18
C MET A 193 -23.04 7.60 -15.52
N ALA A 194 -23.96 6.93 -16.24
CA ALA A 194 -24.60 7.49 -17.43
C ALA A 194 -25.49 8.69 -17.05
N GLU A 195 -25.41 9.78 -17.81
CA GLU A 195 -26.01 11.09 -17.50
C GLU A 195 -27.51 11.21 -17.85
N ASP A 196 -28.29 10.13 -17.73
CA ASP A 196 -29.73 10.17 -18.00
C ASP A 196 -30.53 10.45 -16.72
N ILE A 197 -30.99 11.70 -16.61
CA ILE A 197 -31.72 12.30 -15.47
C ILE A 197 -33.06 11.60 -15.14
N ASN A 198 -33.48 10.55 -15.86
CA ASN A 198 -34.78 9.90 -15.64
C ASN A 198 -34.79 8.35 -15.62
N SER A 199 -33.64 7.69 -15.63
CA SER A 199 -33.64 6.23 -15.53
C SER A 199 -33.43 5.80 -14.08
N SER A 200 -34.51 5.38 -13.41
CA SER A 200 -34.48 4.68 -12.13
C SER A 200 -33.83 3.29 -12.19
N SER A 201 -33.07 3.01 -13.25
CA SER A 201 -32.17 1.87 -13.40
C SER A 201 -30.76 2.42 -13.55
N GLY A 202 -29.99 2.40 -12.46
CA GLY A 202 -28.61 2.88 -12.42
C GLY A 202 -27.67 2.05 -13.28
N GLU A 203 -27.67 2.29 -14.59
CA GLU A 203 -26.75 1.69 -15.53
C GLU A 203 -25.42 2.47 -15.53
N TYR A 204 -24.35 1.78 -15.15
CA TYR A 204 -22.96 2.26 -15.16
C TYR A 204 -22.30 1.76 -16.46
N GLU A 205 -22.25 2.57 -17.52
CA GLU A 205 -21.81 2.04 -18.83
C GLU A 205 -20.50 2.61 -19.37
N GLU A 206 -20.02 3.78 -18.91
CA GLU A 206 -18.77 4.32 -19.45
C GLU A 206 -17.56 3.87 -18.62
N LEU A 207 -16.76 2.98 -19.19
CA LEU A 207 -15.45 2.60 -18.66
C LEU A 207 -14.41 3.59 -19.19
N VAL A 208 -13.96 4.51 -18.34
CA VAL A 208 -12.86 5.41 -18.64
C VAL A 208 -11.57 4.75 -18.17
N GLU A 209 -10.60 4.62 -19.07
CA GLU A 209 -9.26 4.14 -18.74
C GLU A 209 -8.38 5.33 -18.38
N VAL A 210 -7.91 5.36 -17.14
CA VAL A 210 -7.02 6.40 -16.63
C VAL A 210 -5.70 5.75 -16.22
N ALA A 211 -4.58 6.20 -16.74
CA ALA A 211 -3.28 5.59 -16.50
C ALA A 211 -2.28 6.56 -15.87
N GLY A 212 -1.47 6.06 -14.94
CA GLY A 212 -0.36 6.79 -14.33
C GLY A 212 0.93 5.98 -14.34
N THR A 213 2.02 6.66 -14.02
CA THR A 213 3.34 6.04 -13.85
C THR A 213 3.61 5.83 -12.38
N VAL A 214 4.18 4.67 -12.05
CA VAL A 214 4.59 4.35 -10.68
C VAL A 214 5.82 5.15 -10.29
N LYS A 215 5.75 5.82 -9.14
CA LYS A 215 6.85 6.51 -8.49
C LYS A 215 6.77 6.27 -6.98
N ASP A 216 7.88 5.85 -6.37
CA ASP A 216 7.97 5.59 -4.94
C ASP A 216 6.92 4.57 -4.45
N LYS A 217 6.68 3.50 -5.25
CA LYS A 217 5.61 2.51 -5.02
C LYS A 217 4.18 3.08 -4.97
N MET A 218 3.97 4.26 -5.54
CA MET A 218 2.66 4.88 -5.65
C MET A 218 2.39 5.26 -7.08
N VAL A 219 1.12 5.25 -7.46
CA VAL A 219 0.64 5.82 -8.70
C VAL A 219 -0.39 6.88 -8.36
N GLU A 220 -0.14 8.09 -8.85
CA GLU A 220 -1.06 9.21 -8.75
C GLU A 220 -1.50 9.58 -10.17
N VAL A 221 -2.81 9.73 -10.35
CA VAL A 221 -3.43 9.98 -11.64
C VAL A 221 -4.38 11.14 -11.48
N VAL A 222 -4.14 12.21 -12.24
CA VAL A 222 -5.03 13.36 -12.34
C VAL A 222 -5.93 13.16 -13.56
N TRP A 223 -7.23 13.13 -13.33
CA TRP A 223 -8.25 12.92 -14.36
C TRP A 223 -9.18 14.14 -14.44
N GLU A 224 -9.23 14.80 -15.60
CA GLU A 224 -10.18 15.87 -15.85
C GLU A 224 -11.50 15.31 -16.40
N VAL A 225 -12.61 15.63 -15.73
CA VAL A 225 -13.97 15.25 -16.12
C VAL A 225 -14.72 16.50 -16.55
N ASP A 226 -15.12 16.56 -17.82
CA ASP A 226 -15.93 17.64 -18.34
C ASP A 226 -17.38 17.56 -17.83
N ILE A 227 -17.88 18.65 -17.25
CA ILE A 227 -19.29 18.83 -16.91
C ILE A 227 -19.88 19.76 -17.97
N THR A 228 -20.10 19.28 -19.19
CA THR A 228 -20.80 20.11 -20.18
C THR A 228 -22.30 20.12 -19.90
N ASN A 229 -22.78 21.23 -19.35
CA ASN A 229 -24.20 21.57 -19.29
C ASN A 229 -24.76 21.65 -20.73
N LYS A 230 -25.30 20.55 -21.27
CA LYS A 230 -26.12 20.58 -22.50
C LYS A 230 -27.53 21.10 -22.22
N ALA A 231 -27.65 22.18 -21.45
CA ALA A 231 -28.88 22.96 -21.32
C ALA A 231 -29.00 24.03 -22.43
N LYS A 232 -28.66 23.70 -23.69
CA LYS A 232 -28.94 24.55 -24.85
C LYS A 232 -29.22 23.70 -26.09
N LYS A 233 -30.41 23.08 -26.13
CA LYS A 233 -31.11 22.81 -27.39
C LYS A 233 -32.57 23.25 -27.27
N LYS A 234 -32.79 24.55 -27.05
CA LYS A 234 -34.07 25.19 -27.37
C LYS A 234 -34.06 25.54 -28.85
N SER A 235 -34.68 24.71 -29.68
CA SER A 235 -35.23 25.01 -31.02
C SER A 235 -35.78 23.70 -31.58
N LYS A 236 -37.05 23.48 -31.94
CA LYS A 236 -38.21 24.31 -32.27
C LYS A 236 -39.44 23.55 -31.76
N ILE A 237 -40.40 24.22 -31.14
CA ILE A 237 -41.78 23.72 -31.08
C ILE A 237 -42.64 24.83 -31.68
N GLU A 238 -43.17 24.55 -32.88
CA GLU A 238 -44.26 25.33 -33.48
C GLU A 238 -45.56 25.09 -32.69
N PRO A 239 -46.49 26.06 -32.68
CA PRO A 239 -47.58 26.09 -31.72
C PRO A 239 -48.73 25.20 -32.19
N HIS A 240 -49.19 24.26 -31.36
CA HIS A 240 -50.52 23.69 -31.52
C HIS A 240 -51.19 23.44 -30.16
N ASN A 241 -52.03 24.41 -29.81
CA ASN A 241 -53.41 24.33 -29.32
C ASN A 241 -53.85 23.20 -28.37
N ASN A 242 -54.41 23.64 -27.24
CA ASN A 242 -55.46 23.04 -26.39
C ASN A 242 -55.87 21.58 -26.66
N ASP A 243 -55.74 20.70 -25.66
CA ASP A 243 -56.91 20.27 -24.89
C ASP A 243 -56.54 19.51 -23.60
N LYS A 244 -57.50 19.53 -22.68
CA LYS A 244 -57.66 18.89 -21.36
C LYS A 244 -56.87 17.57 -21.13
N PHE A 245 -56.41 17.32 -19.90
CA PHE A 245 -56.98 16.30 -19.01
C PHE A 245 -56.35 16.31 -17.61
N GLN A 246 -57.24 16.17 -16.62
CA GLN A 246 -57.05 16.14 -15.17
C GLN A 246 -56.58 14.77 -14.65
N ARG A 247 -55.94 14.78 -13.46
CA ARG A 247 -55.84 13.69 -12.46
C ARG A 247 -54.97 12.49 -12.89
N GLN A 248 -54.26 11.74 -12.05
CA GLN A 248 -54.42 11.36 -10.64
C GLN A 248 -53.07 10.68 -10.26
N TYR A 249 -52.46 11.01 -9.12
CA TYR A 249 -51.38 10.18 -8.55
C TYR A 249 -52.03 9.09 -7.68
N PRO A 250 -51.65 7.80 -7.81
CA PRO A 250 -51.81 6.86 -6.73
C PRO A 250 -50.49 6.69 -5.96
N ASP A 251 -50.58 6.89 -4.65
CA ASP A 251 -49.66 6.37 -3.65
C ASP A 251 -49.36 4.89 -3.90
N TYR A 252 -48.13 4.42 -3.66
CA TYR A 252 -47.89 3.16 -2.94
C TYR A 252 -46.46 3.08 -2.39
N VAL A 253 -46.40 3.02 -1.06
CA VAL A 253 -45.32 2.43 -0.26
C VAL A 253 -45.51 0.90 -0.25
N LYS A 254 -44.44 0.11 -0.42
CA LYS A 254 -44.07 -0.99 0.49
C LYS A 254 -42.83 -1.80 0.06
N LEU A 255 -41.99 -2.00 1.09
CA LEU A 255 -40.90 -2.95 1.33
C LEU A 255 -39.59 -2.75 0.55
#